data_AF-G5SP42-F1
#
_entry.id   AF-G5SP42-F1
#
_cell.length_a   1.000
_cell.length_b   1.000
_cell.length_c   1.000
_cell.angle_alpha   90.00
_cell.angle_beta   90.00
_cell.angle_gamma   90.00
#
_symmetry.space_group_name_H-M   'P 1'
#
loop_
_entity.id
_entity.type
_entity.pdbx_description
1 polymer ?
#
loop_
_entity_poly.entity_id
_entity_poly.type
_entity_poly.pdbx_seq_one_letter_code
_entity_poly.pdbx_strand_id
1 'polypeptide(L)'
;MKKVKFKVAMSMIMAVVAGFVLVVGCIQDEESALIAEKNDFLNLEKAASAIEFMPLNTVPEWVKDRVSGKEYEAWVRLSSRYEIDYSILTQTLTDEQKNELYQYIDTLWIQSQDSVGQRSLGYFTVAAQSVFKRIETRQNSETGKEVHGEKGPIVIYKVNGAGEASVKATVSYTVNQSKTKILRASAKVYKDGPAARDLSCSSSVNIEGRGVTVNCAGTLVYTVGHGNLSSDFNKSVKVLIL
;
A
#
# COMPACT_ATOMS: atom_id res chain seq x y z
N MET A 1 18.00 88.61 -3.11
CA MET A 1 16.60 88.41 -2.67
C MET A 1 15.88 87.49 -3.66
N LYS A 2 15.12 86.53 -3.11
CA LYS A 2 14.02 85.72 -3.70
C LYS A 2 14.31 84.57 -4.70
N LYS A 3 13.70 83.43 -4.35
CA LYS A 3 13.58 82.09 -4.97
C LYS A 3 12.60 82.15 -6.18
N VAL A 4 12.59 81.20 -7.15
CA VAL A 4 11.85 79.90 -7.21
C VAL A 4 12.40 79.06 -8.41
N LYS A 5 13.02 77.87 -8.24
CA LYS A 5 12.57 76.44 -8.40
C LYS A 5 11.95 76.03 -9.78
N PHE A 6 12.64 75.25 -10.65
CA PHE A 6 12.71 73.76 -10.87
C PHE A 6 11.87 73.28 -12.10
N LYS A 7 12.49 72.88 -13.23
CA LYS A 7 12.69 71.51 -13.82
C LYS A 7 11.40 70.71 -14.09
N VAL A 8 11.22 69.85 -15.12
CA VAL A 8 11.97 69.33 -16.28
C VAL A 8 10.96 68.66 -17.23
N ALA A 9 11.31 68.64 -18.52
CA ALA A 9 10.86 67.83 -19.66
C ALA A 9 9.63 66.90 -19.57
N MET A 10 8.74 67.08 -20.56
CA MET A 10 7.57 66.27 -20.86
C MET A 10 7.97 65.12 -21.80
N SER A 11 7.76 63.89 -21.32
CA SER A 11 7.83 62.63 -22.08
C SER A 11 6.42 62.04 -22.06
N MET A 12 5.90 61.59 -23.21
CA MET A 12 5.03 60.40 -23.26
C MET A 12 4.64 60.00 -24.70
N ILE A 13 4.94 58.73 -24.97
CA ILE A 13 4.16 57.74 -25.75
C ILE A 13 4.29 57.80 -27.29
N MET A 14 5.29 57.04 -27.77
CA MET A 14 5.41 56.52 -29.14
C MET A 14 5.18 55.01 -29.10
N ALA A 15 4.34 54.53 -30.03
CA ALA A 15 4.31 53.22 -30.69
C ALA A 15 4.83 51.97 -29.94
N VAL A 16 3.99 50.94 -29.77
CA VAL A 16 4.10 49.59 -30.37
C VAL A 16 2.80 48.83 -30.02
N VAL A 17 1.82 48.85 -30.92
CA VAL A 17 0.70 47.89 -30.95
C VAL A 17 1.00 46.91 -32.07
N ALA A 18 1.95 46.02 -31.81
CA ALA A 18 2.27 44.85 -32.64
C ALA A 18 3.19 43.94 -31.82
N GLY A 19 2.61 43.02 -31.03
CA GLY A 19 3.44 42.08 -30.26
C GLY A 19 2.82 41.46 -29.01
N PHE A 20 1.49 41.31 -28.92
CA PHE A 20 0.84 40.74 -27.74
C PHE A 20 -0.13 39.57 -28.05
N VAL A 21 0.12 38.81 -29.13
CA VAL A 21 -0.71 37.63 -29.50
C VAL A 21 0.11 36.33 -29.66
N LEU A 22 1.41 36.30 -29.32
CA LEU A 22 2.24 35.08 -29.51
C LEU A 22 2.95 34.56 -28.24
N VAL A 23 2.48 34.89 -27.04
CA VAL A 23 3.05 34.33 -25.78
C VAL A 23 1.96 33.76 -24.86
N VAL A 24 0.89 33.21 -25.43
CA VAL A 24 -0.12 32.43 -24.67
C VAL A 24 -0.33 31.03 -25.28
N GLY A 25 0.55 30.62 -26.21
CA GLY A 25 0.50 29.29 -26.84
C GLY A 25 1.50 28.27 -26.29
N CYS A 26 2.51 28.68 -25.52
CA CYS A 26 3.61 27.79 -25.12
C CYS A 26 3.66 27.46 -23.61
N ILE A 27 2.73 27.97 -22.80
CA ILE A 27 2.74 27.69 -21.33
C ILE A 27 1.79 26.54 -20.97
N GLN A 28 0.87 26.14 -21.87
CA GLN A 28 -0.10 25.06 -21.61
C GLN A 28 0.45 23.64 -21.87
N ASP A 29 1.46 23.48 -22.72
CA ASP A 29 2.00 22.15 -23.04
C ASP A 29 2.97 21.61 -21.98
N GLU A 30 3.77 22.47 -21.34
CA GLU A 30 4.71 22.03 -20.31
C GLU A 30 4.00 21.57 -19.03
N GLU A 31 2.95 22.27 -18.58
CA GLU A 31 2.17 21.88 -17.39
C GLU A 31 1.39 20.59 -17.65
N SER A 32 0.83 20.43 -18.86
CA SER A 32 0.11 19.21 -19.25
C SER A 32 1.05 18.01 -19.39
N ALA A 33 2.25 18.19 -19.93
CA ALA A 33 3.29 17.16 -20.02
C ALA A 33 3.83 16.77 -18.64
N LEU A 34 4.06 17.73 -17.74
CA LEU A 34 4.48 17.47 -16.35
C LEU A 34 3.39 16.72 -15.56
N ILE A 35 2.12 17.06 -15.77
CA ILE A 35 0.99 16.34 -15.15
C ILE A 35 0.90 14.92 -15.72
N ALA A 36 1.08 14.74 -17.03
CA ALA A 36 1.07 13.42 -17.66
C ALA A 36 2.22 12.54 -17.17
N GLU A 37 3.45 13.07 -17.10
CA GLU A 37 4.64 12.35 -16.61
C GLU A 37 4.51 12.03 -15.10
N LYS A 38 4.00 12.96 -14.29
CA LYS A 38 3.71 12.70 -12.87
C LYS A 38 2.65 11.62 -12.69
N ASN A 39 1.60 11.64 -13.52
CA ASN A 39 0.57 10.60 -13.50
C ASN A 39 1.13 9.25 -13.96
N ASP A 40 2.03 9.23 -14.94
CA ASP A 40 2.66 8.01 -15.43
C ASP A 40 3.63 7.43 -14.38
N PHE A 41 4.41 8.27 -13.69
CA PHE A 41 5.23 7.87 -12.54
C PHE A 41 4.38 7.35 -11.38
N LEU A 42 3.29 8.04 -11.03
CA LEU A 42 2.33 7.58 -10.02
C LEU A 42 1.68 6.24 -10.42
N ASN A 43 1.39 6.04 -11.71
CA ASN A 43 0.84 4.79 -12.22
C ASN A 43 1.89 3.66 -12.25
N LEU A 44 3.15 3.97 -12.54
CA LEU A 44 4.26 3.02 -12.48
C LEU A 44 4.57 2.59 -11.04
N GLU A 45 4.57 3.53 -10.09
CA GLU A 45 4.70 3.24 -8.65
C GLU A 45 3.50 2.47 -8.11
N LYS A 46 2.28 2.78 -8.59
CA LYS A 46 1.05 2.04 -8.26
C LYS A 46 1.00 0.65 -8.88
N ALA A 47 1.62 0.44 -10.05
CA ALA A 47 1.76 -0.86 -10.69
C ALA A 47 2.88 -1.71 -10.07
N ALA A 48 3.97 -1.09 -9.63
CA ALA A 48 5.12 -1.76 -9.00
C ALA A 48 4.94 -2.06 -7.49
N SER A 49 3.89 -1.53 -6.85
CA SER A 49 3.65 -1.69 -5.41
C SER A 49 2.55 -2.69 -5.04
N ALA A 50 1.95 -3.37 -6.02
CA ALA A 50 0.98 -4.42 -5.72
C ALA A 50 1.71 -5.61 -5.10
N ILE A 51 1.34 -5.96 -3.87
CA ILE A 51 1.86 -7.15 -3.20
C ILE A 51 1.50 -8.39 -4.05
N GLU A 52 2.51 -9.16 -4.43
CA GLU A 52 2.34 -10.41 -5.14
C GLU A 52 2.42 -11.58 -4.15
N PHE A 53 1.31 -12.31 -4.04
CA PHE A 53 1.24 -13.52 -3.21
C PHE A 53 1.51 -14.76 -4.06
N MET A 54 2.45 -15.58 -3.61
CA MET A 54 2.69 -16.88 -4.23
C MET A 54 1.59 -17.87 -3.84
N PRO A 55 1.16 -18.74 -4.77
CA PRO A 55 0.17 -19.77 -4.50
C PRO A 55 0.60 -20.73 -3.39
N LEU A 56 -0.37 -21.46 -2.82
CA LEU A 56 -0.10 -22.52 -1.85
C LEU A 56 0.92 -23.54 -2.34
N ASN A 57 1.72 -24.06 -1.42
CA ASN A 57 2.80 -25.03 -1.64
C ASN A 57 3.88 -24.54 -2.63
N THR A 58 4.01 -23.23 -2.81
CA THR A 58 5.00 -22.62 -3.69
C THR A 58 5.89 -21.69 -2.89
N VAL A 59 7.21 -21.89 -3.04
CA VAL A 59 8.25 -20.97 -2.55
C VAL A 59 9.12 -20.60 -3.73
N PRO A 60 9.35 -19.31 -4.04
CA PRO A 60 10.21 -18.90 -5.14
C PRO A 60 11.63 -19.41 -4.97
N GLU A 61 12.30 -19.79 -6.07
CA GLU A 61 13.63 -20.40 -6.01
C GLU A 61 14.67 -19.49 -5.36
N TRP A 62 14.61 -18.18 -5.64
CA TRP A 62 15.53 -17.17 -5.09
C TRP A 62 15.51 -17.09 -3.56
N VAL A 63 14.46 -17.60 -2.89
CA VAL A 63 14.38 -17.62 -1.43
C VAL A 63 15.51 -18.47 -0.85
N LYS A 64 15.92 -19.56 -1.52
CA LYS A 64 17.01 -20.44 -1.06
C LYS A 64 18.34 -19.71 -0.89
N ASP A 65 18.57 -18.67 -1.68
CA ASP A 65 19.81 -17.89 -1.64
C ASP A 65 19.79 -16.81 -0.54
N ARG A 66 18.63 -16.57 0.09
CA ARG A 66 18.41 -15.51 1.08
C ARG A 66 18.27 -16.00 2.51
N VAL A 67 17.98 -17.27 2.70
CA VAL A 67 17.66 -17.85 4.01
C VAL A 67 18.47 -19.12 4.26
N SER A 68 18.66 -19.50 5.53
CA SER A 68 19.29 -20.78 5.86
C SER A 68 18.37 -21.97 5.52
N GLY A 69 18.91 -23.20 5.50
CA GLY A 69 18.10 -24.40 5.23
C GLY A 69 16.90 -24.55 6.18
N LYS A 70 17.10 -24.29 7.49
CA LYS A 70 16.02 -24.35 8.50
C LYS A 70 14.94 -23.28 8.27
N GLU A 71 15.37 -22.09 7.87
CA GLU A 71 14.47 -20.97 7.56
C GLU A 71 13.67 -21.26 6.28
N TYR A 72 14.30 -21.83 5.26
CA TYR A 72 13.63 -22.27 4.04
C TYR A 72 12.55 -23.31 4.35
N GLU A 73 12.86 -24.30 5.20
CA GLU A 73 11.87 -25.29 5.65
C GLU A 73 10.69 -24.66 6.41
N ALA A 74 10.91 -23.58 7.17
CA ALA A 74 9.83 -22.84 7.81
C ALA A 74 8.90 -22.18 6.77
N TRP A 75 9.46 -21.57 5.72
CA TRP A 75 8.69 -21.00 4.61
C TRP A 75 7.93 -22.05 3.81
N VAL A 76 8.55 -23.21 3.53
CA VAL A 76 7.88 -24.34 2.87
C VAL A 76 6.69 -24.81 3.70
N ARG A 77 6.89 -25.03 5.01
CA ARG A 77 5.81 -25.43 5.93
C ARG A 77 4.67 -24.42 5.92
N LEU A 78 4.97 -23.13 6.08
CA LEU A 78 3.95 -22.09 6.09
C LEU A 78 3.20 -21.97 4.75
N SER A 79 3.90 -22.11 3.62
CA SER A 79 3.30 -22.05 2.28
C SER A 79 2.24 -23.13 2.03
N SER A 80 2.25 -24.22 2.78
CA SER A 80 1.22 -25.26 2.69
C SER A 80 -0.15 -24.81 3.20
N ARG A 81 -0.22 -23.69 3.92
CA ARG A 81 -1.44 -23.16 4.54
C ARG A 81 -1.75 -21.72 4.15
N TYR A 82 -0.75 -20.93 3.77
CA TYR A 82 -0.88 -19.52 3.43
C TYR A 82 -0.35 -19.22 2.02
N GLU A 83 -1.00 -18.28 1.33
CA GLU A 83 -0.45 -17.63 0.14
C GLU A 83 0.46 -16.48 0.61
N ILE A 84 1.73 -16.47 0.21
CA ILE A 84 2.78 -15.69 0.91
C ILE A 84 3.41 -14.65 -0.01
N ASP A 85 3.55 -13.43 0.51
CA ASP A 85 4.41 -12.39 -0.02
C ASP A 85 5.82 -12.51 0.58
N TYR A 86 6.79 -12.86 -0.26
CA TYR A 86 8.19 -13.05 0.14
C TYR A 86 9.03 -11.78 0.08
N SER A 87 8.47 -10.63 -0.33
CA SER A 87 9.22 -9.36 -0.51
C SER A 87 10.00 -8.91 0.73
N ILE A 88 9.63 -9.37 1.93
CA ILE A 88 10.41 -9.11 3.15
C ILE A 88 11.85 -9.62 3.07
N LEU A 89 12.09 -10.72 2.33
CA LEU A 89 13.39 -11.36 2.21
C LEU A 89 14.34 -10.64 1.24
N THR A 90 13.84 -9.62 0.52
CA THR A 90 14.69 -8.73 -0.28
C THR A 90 15.24 -7.56 0.56
N GLN A 91 14.73 -7.37 1.78
CA GLN A 91 15.17 -6.34 2.71
C GLN A 91 16.20 -6.90 3.70
N THR A 92 17.07 -6.01 4.19
CA THR A 92 17.99 -6.35 5.27
C THR A 92 17.26 -6.24 6.61
N LEU A 93 17.10 -7.37 7.31
CA LEU A 93 16.52 -7.44 8.65
C LEU A 93 17.64 -7.48 9.71
N THR A 94 17.38 -6.90 10.88
CA THR A 94 18.24 -7.12 12.05
C THR A 94 18.07 -8.55 12.58
N ASP A 95 19.03 -9.05 13.36
CA ASP A 95 18.92 -10.38 13.99
C ASP A 95 17.67 -10.49 14.88
N GLU A 96 17.31 -9.42 15.58
CA GLU A 96 16.09 -9.33 16.39
C GLU A 96 14.83 -9.47 15.52
N GLN A 97 14.73 -8.71 14.43
CA GLN A 97 13.59 -8.78 13.50
C GLN A 97 13.49 -10.15 12.83
N LYS A 98 14.63 -10.74 12.49
CA LYS A 98 14.72 -12.07 11.91
C LYS A 98 14.23 -13.12 12.91
N ASN A 99 14.64 -13.03 14.16
CA ASN A 99 14.16 -13.91 15.22
C ASN A 99 12.64 -13.75 15.46
N GLU A 100 12.14 -12.51 15.54
CA GLU A 100 10.69 -12.24 15.65
C GLU A 100 9.89 -12.84 14.49
N LEU A 101 10.38 -12.69 13.26
CA LEU A 101 9.75 -13.24 12.05
C LEU A 101 9.60 -14.75 12.14
N TYR A 102 10.68 -15.48 12.42
CA TYR A 102 10.63 -16.94 12.43
C TYR A 102 9.85 -17.49 13.63
N GLN A 103 9.90 -16.84 14.80
CA GLN A 103 9.03 -17.19 15.94
C GLN A 103 7.54 -17.02 15.59
N TYR A 104 7.19 -15.96 14.86
CA TYR A 104 5.81 -15.73 14.42
C TYR A 104 5.38 -16.75 13.36
N ILE A 105 6.25 -17.11 12.41
CA ILE A 105 6.01 -18.17 11.42
C ILE A 105 5.71 -19.50 12.12
N ASP A 106 6.51 -19.89 13.11
CA ASP A 106 6.27 -21.13 13.87
C ASP A 106 4.94 -21.07 14.64
N THR A 107 4.58 -19.92 15.22
CA THR A 107 3.29 -19.72 15.88
C THR A 107 2.12 -19.92 14.91
N LEU A 108 2.19 -19.30 13.73
CA LEU A 108 1.16 -19.46 12.69
C LEU A 108 1.05 -20.92 12.21
N TRP A 109 2.18 -21.60 12.08
CA TRP A 109 2.20 -23.01 11.70
C TRP A 109 1.51 -23.89 12.75
N ILE A 110 1.78 -23.68 14.04
CA ILE A 110 1.13 -24.43 15.13
C ILE A 110 -0.38 -24.19 15.12
N GLN A 111 -0.81 -22.92 15.09
CA GLN A 111 -2.23 -22.55 15.04
C GLN A 111 -2.94 -23.12 13.80
N SER A 112 -2.23 -23.28 12.68
CA SER A 112 -2.80 -23.85 11.45
C SER A 112 -3.08 -25.35 11.53
N GLN A 113 -2.52 -26.08 12.50
CA GLN A 113 -2.80 -27.50 12.69
C GLN A 113 -4.21 -27.73 13.27
N ASP A 114 -4.72 -26.79 14.06
CA ASP A 114 -6.04 -26.89 14.68
C ASP A 114 -7.19 -26.62 13.69
N SER A 115 -6.88 -26.06 12.52
CA SER A 115 -7.85 -25.69 11.48
C SER A 115 -8.13 -26.83 10.48
N VAL A 116 -8.37 -28.04 10.99
CA VAL A 116 -8.53 -29.27 10.20
C VAL A 116 -9.66 -29.12 9.19
N GLY A 117 -9.33 -29.20 7.89
CA GLY A 117 -10.28 -29.14 6.76
C GLY A 117 -10.23 -27.85 5.94
N GLN A 118 -9.60 -26.78 6.42
CA GLN A 118 -9.36 -25.58 5.61
C GLN A 118 -8.06 -25.71 4.81
N ARG A 119 -8.17 -25.71 3.47
CA ARG A 119 -7.01 -25.83 2.56
C ARG A 119 -6.15 -24.58 2.52
N SER A 120 -6.75 -23.40 2.65
CA SER A 120 -6.07 -22.11 2.73
C SER A 120 -6.58 -21.36 3.95
N LEU A 121 -5.66 -20.77 4.72
CA LEU A 121 -5.96 -19.88 5.85
C LEU A 121 -5.88 -18.40 5.47
N GLY A 122 -5.68 -18.11 4.19
CA GLY A 122 -5.60 -16.76 3.63
C GLY A 122 -4.17 -16.34 3.26
N TYR A 123 -3.96 -15.04 3.24
CA TYR A 123 -2.72 -14.41 2.81
C TYR A 123 -1.81 -14.07 3.99
N PHE A 124 -0.50 -14.18 3.80
CA PHE A 124 0.49 -13.75 4.79
C PHE A 124 1.53 -12.82 4.16
N THR A 125 1.72 -11.65 4.78
CA THR A 125 2.74 -10.66 4.39
C THR A 125 3.36 -10.03 5.63
N VAL A 126 4.49 -9.36 5.44
CA VAL A 126 5.22 -8.69 6.51
C VAL A 126 5.35 -7.20 6.17
N ALA A 127 5.05 -6.35 7.15
CA ALA A 127 5.30 -4.92 7.10
C ALA A 127 6.62 -4.63 7.81
N ALA A 128 7.65 -4.27 7.04
CA ALA A 128 8.92 -3.84 7.58
C ALA A 128 8.86 -2.38 8.04
N GLN A 129 9.64 -2.06 9.07
CA GLN A 129 9.72 -0.72 9.67
C GLN A 129 10.17 0.40 8.72
N SER A 130 10.71 0.06 7.55
CA SER A 130 11.12 1.01 6.50
C SER A 130 9.96 1.83 5.93
N VAL A 131 8.70 1.45 6.21
CA VAL A 131 7.47 2.09 5.69
C VAL A 131 6.86 3.12 6.68
N PHE A 132 7.47 3.34 7.84
CA PHE A 132 6.91 4.27 8.83
C PHE A 132 6.99 5.74 8.39
N LYS A 133 5.84 6.36 8.15
CA LYS A 133 5.72 7.81 8.04
C LYS A 133 5.49 8.38 9.43
N ARG A 134 6.44 9.17 9.94
CA ARG A 134 6.25 9.92 11.20
C ARG A 134 5.24 11.04 10.93
N ILE A 135 4.01 10.91 11.44
CA ILE A 135 2.97 11.94 11.31
C ILE A 135 2.82 12.63 12.67
N GLU A 136 3.11 13.93 12.72
CA GLU A 136 2.82 14.78 13.88
C GLU A 136 1.41 15.35 13.75
N THR A 137 0.47 14.98 14.63
CA THR A 137 -0.88 15.54 14.66
C THR A 137 -1.02 16.63 15.74
N ARG A 138 -1.56 17.80 15.36
CA ARG A 138 -1.71 19.01 16.19
C ARG A 138 -2.54 18.87 17.48
N GLN A 139 -3.30 17.80 17.67
CA GLN A 139 -4.18 17.65 18.85
C GLN A 139 -3.52 16.99 20.07
N ASN A 140 -2.22 16.73 20.00
CA ASN A 140 -1.55 15.85 20.95
C ASN A 140 -0.17 16.42 21.31
N SER A 141 -0.14 17.51 22.08
CA SER A 141 1.11 18.09 22.60
C SER A 141 1.79 17.22 23.68
N GLU A 142 1.30 16.01 23.96
CA GLU A 142 1.90 15.07 24.92
C GLU A 142 2.16 13.64 24.39
N THR A 143 1.75 13.25 23.19
CA THR A 143 1.94 11.87 22.66
C THR A 143 3.01 11.76 21.57
N GLY A 144 4.20 12.31 21.83
CA GLY A 144 5.40 12.09 21.00
C GLY A 144 5.96 10.65 21.02
N LYS A 145 5.11 9.62 21.19
CA LYS A 145 5.49 8.24 21.54
C LYS A 145 4.76 7.14 20.74
N GLU A 146 3.94 7.48 19.75
CA GLU A 146 3.26 6.50 18.90
C GLU A 146 3.79 6.58 17.47
N VAL A 147 4.04 5.43 16.84
CA VAL A 147 4.52 5.35 15.45
C VAL A 147 3.42 4.77 14.59
N HIS A 148 3.11 5.43 13.48
CA HIS A 148 2.07 5.02 12.54
C HIS A 148 2.68 4.40 11.28
N GLY A 149 2.09 3.30 10.81
CA GLY A 149 2.48 2.63 9.58
C GLY A 149 1.27 2.17 8.79
N GLU A 150 1.48 1.96 7.50
CA GLU A 150 0.48 1.39 6.61
C GLU A 150 1.11 0.29 5.76
N LYS A 151 0.37 -0.79 5.52
CA LYS A 151 0.73 -1.86 4.59
C LYS A 151 -0.39 -2.04 3.59
N GLY A 152 -0.06 -1.83 2.32
CA GLY A 152 -0.98 -1.97 1.19
C GLY A 152 -0.47 -1.17 0.00
N PRO A 153 -1.11 -1.30 -1.17
CA PRO A 153 -2.32 -2.07 -1.40
C PRO A 153 -2.08 -3.59 -1.40
N ILE A 154 -2.91 -4.32 -0.64
CA ILE A 154 -2.92 -5.80 -0.59
C ILE A 154 -4.09 -6.31 -1.43
N VAL A 155 -3.84 -7.09 -2.48
CA VAL A 155 -4.94 -7.73 -3.25
C VAL A 155 -5.49 -8.89 -2.44
N ILE A 156 -6.72 -8.78 -1.95
CA ILE A 156 -7.36 -9.81 -1.11
C ILE A 156 -8.29 -10.72 -1.91
N TYR A 157 -8.76 -10.26 -3.06
CA TYR A 157 -9.57 -11.05 -3.98
C TYR A 157 -9.42 -10.49 -5.40
N LYS A 158 -9.35 -11.37 -6.40
CA LYS A 158 -9.28 -11.00 -7.81
C LYS A 158 -10.15 -11.94 -8.63
N VAL A 159 -10.90 -11.37 -9.57
CA VAL A 159 -11.66 -12.15 -10.54
C VAL A 159 -10.79 -12.40 -11.77
N ASN A 160 -10.64 -13.67 -12.15
CA ASN A 160 -9.88 -14.07 -13.33
C ASN A 160 -10.74 -13.94 -14.60
N GLY A 161 -10.12 -13.49 -15.70
CA GLY A 161 -10.75 -13.49 -17.03
C GLY A 161 -11.77 -12.38 -17.32
N ALA A 162 -11.93 -11.39 -16.43
CA ALA A 162 -13.02 -10.43 -16.45
C ALA A 162 -12.57 -8.97 -16.26
N GLY A 163 -11.72 -8.46 -17.17
CA GLY A 163 -11.40 -7.02 -17.24
C GLY A 163 -10.75 -6.42 -15.99
N GLU A 164 -9.97 -7.21 -15.25
CA GLU A 164 -9.25 -6.80 -14.04
C GLU A 164 -10.14 -6.15 -12.98
N ALA A 165 -11.00 -6.93 -12.32
CA ALA A 165 -11.71 -6.50 -11.11
C ALA A 165 -11.09 -7.19 -9.87
N SER A 166 -10.79 -6.40 -8.85
CA SER A 166 -10.19 -6.88 -7.61
C SER A 166 -10.72 -6.15 -6.38
N VAL A 167 -10.53 -6.78 -5.22
CA VAL A 167 -10.70 -6.17 -3.91
C VAL A 167 -9.33 -6.02 -3.30
N LYS A 168 -9.03 -4.81 -2.84
CA LYS A 168 -7.77 -4.45 -2.18
C LYS A 168 -8.03 -4.01 -0.74
N ALA A 169 -7.05 -4.21 0.11
CA ALA A 169 -7.04 -3.73 1.48
C ALA A 169 -5.77 -2.91 1.74
N THR A 170 -5.90 -1.84 2.53
CA THR A 170 -4.78 -1.15 3.17
C THR A 170 -4.95 -1.30 4.67
N VAL A 171 -3.93 -1.82 5.34
CA VAL A 171 -3.91 -2.01 6.80
C VAL A 171 -3.12 -0.87 7.41
N SER A 172 -3.77 -0.06 8.23
CA SER A 172 -3.15 1.05 8.96
C SER A 172 -3.02 0.64 10.42
N TYR A 173 -1.86 0.88 11.02
CA TYR A 173 -1.55 0.42 12.37
C TYR A 173 -0.71 1.44 13.14
N THR A 174 -0.86 1.43 14.45
CA THR A 174 -0.12 2.29 15.37
C THR A 174 0.59 1.42 16.39
N VAL A 175 1.90 1.60 16.54
CA VAL A 175 2.73 0.91 17.53
C VAL A 175 3.23 1.88 18.59
N ASN A 176 3.65 1.35 19.74
CA ASN A 176 4.32 2.12 20.78
C ASN A 176 5.71 2.61 20.32
N GLN A 177 6.32 3.50 21.10
CA GLN A 177 7.61 4.13 20.77
C GLN A 177 8.74 3.13 20.57
N SER A 178 8.78 2.06 21.38
CA SER A 178 9.76 0.98 21.24
C SER A 178 9.46 0.04 20.07
N LYS A 179 8.33 0.25 19.37
CA LYS A 179 7.86 -0.56 18.25
C LYS A 179 7.73 -2.04 18.59
N THR A 180 7.43 -2.38 19.84
CA THR A 180 7.29 -3.76 20.33
C THR A 180 5.83 -4.18 20.48
N LYS A 181 4.89 -3.24 20.50
CA LYS A 181 3.46 -3.52 20.72
C LYS A 181 2.58 -2.72 19.77
N ILE A 182 1.62 -3.39 19.15
CA ILE A 182 0.56 -2.75 18.37
C ILE A 182 -0.49 -2.22 19.35
N LEU A 183 -0.77 -0.92 19.26
CA LEU A 183 -1.76 -0.21 20.08
C LEU A 183 -3.13 -0.19 19.40
N ARG A 184 -3.15 0.05 18.08
CA ARG A 184 -4.36 0.16 17.27
C ARG A 184 -4.09 -0.35 15.87
N ALA A 185 -5.09 -0.93 15.23
CA ALA A 185 -5.06 -1.31 13.82
C ALA A 185 -6.45 -1.14 13.21
N SER A 186 -6.49 -0.75 11.95
CA SER A 186 -7.69 -0.66 11.14
C SER A 186 -7.37 -1.09 9.71
N ALA A 187 -8.40 -1.42 8.94
CA ALA A 187 -8.25 -1.78 7.55
C ALA A 187 -9.26 -1.02 6.71
N LYS A 188 -8.81 -0.50 5.57
CA LYS A 188 -9.67 0.05 4.54
C LYS A 188 -9.73 -0.94 3.39
N VAL A 189 -10.89 -1.53 3.17
CA VAL A 189 -11.16 -2.44 2.05
C VAL A 189 -11.90 -1.67 0.96
N TYR A 190 -11.48 -1.85 -0.29
CA TYR A 190 -12.05 -1.16 -1.44
C TYR A 190 -11.92 -1.98 -2.72
N LYS A 191 -12.79 -1.73 -3.69
CA LYS A 191 -12.70 -2.31 -5.03
C LYS A 191 -11.67 -1.55 -5.87
N ASP A 192 -11.02 -2.26 -6.78
CA ASP A 192 -10.05 -1.68 -7.71
C ASP A 192 -10.10 -2.37 -9.07
N GLY A 193 -9.77 -1.59 -10.10
CA GLY A 193 -9.68 -2.03 -11.48
C GLY A 193 -10.88 -1.65 -12.37
N PRO A 194 -10.70 -1.59 -13.70
CA PRO A 194 -11.63 -0.95 -14.62
C PRO A 194 -12.96 -1.69 -14.77
N ALA A 195 -13.00 -3.01 -14.52
CA ALA A 195 -14.24 -3.77 -14.51
C ALA A 195 -15.01 -3.69 -13.19
N ALA A 196 -14.42 -3.21 -12.08
CA ALA A 196 -15.05 -3.22 -10.77
C ALA A 196 -16.15 -2.15 -10.63
N ARG A 197 -17.38 -2.56 -10.34
CA ARG A 197 -18.57 -1.70 -10.29
C ARG A 197 -19.04 -1.40 -8.89
N ASP A 198 -19.15 -2.38 -8.02
CA ASP A 198 -19.58 -2.17 -6.65
C ASP A 198 -18.98 -3.21 -5.70
N LEU A 199 -18.94 -2.88 -4.41
CA LEU A 199 -18.42 -3.75 -3.36
C LEU A 199 -19.23 -3.60 -2.09
N SER A 200 -19.81 -4.71 -1.64
CA SER A 200 -20.31 -4.88 -0.29
C SER A 200 -19.34 -5.79 0.45
N CYS A 201 -18.64 -5.31 1.49
CA CYS A 201 -17.82 -6.14 2.36
C CYS A 201 -18.05 -5.76 3.82
N SER A 202 -18.18 -6.79 4.67
CA SER A 202 -18.00 -6.67 6.11
C SER A 202 -16.58 -7.09 6.46
N SER A 203 -15.81 -6.18 7.05
CA SER A 203 -14.43 -6.43 7.47
C SER A 203 -14.25 -6.32 8.97
N SER A 204 -13.47 -7.21 9.56
CA SER A 204 -13.03 -7.15 10.94
C SER A 204 -11.50 -7.17 11.03
N VAL A 205 -10.98 -6.49 12.05
CA VAL A 205 -9.54 -6.41 12.32
C VAL A 205 -9.28 -6.95 13.72
N ASN A 206 -8.37 -7.92 13.82
CA ASN A 206 -7.92 -8.49 15.08
C ASN A 206 -6.42 -8.29 15.25
N ILE A 207 -5.98 -7.97 16.46
CA ILE A 207 -4.57 -7.80 16.83
C ILE A 207 -4.19 -8.97 17.74
N GLU A 208 -3.15 -9.71 17.36
CA GLU A 208 -2.62 -10.82 18.15
C GLU A 208 -1.10 -10.74 18.18
N GLY A 209 -0.55 -10.38 19.34
CA GLY A 209 0.87 -10.11 19.50
C GLY A 209 1.36 -9.01 18.55
N ARG A 210 2.18 -9.39 17.58
CA ARG A 210 2.76 -8.52 16.53
C ARG A 210 2.02 -8.65 15.19
N GLY A 211 0.98 -9.48 15.12
CA GLY A 211 0.18 -9.71 13.92
C GLY A 211 -1.11 -8.91 13.91
N VAL A 212 -1.48 -8.43 12.73
CA VAL A 212 -2.81 -7.89 12.43
C VAL A 212 -3.49 -8.84 11.45
N THR A 213 -4.63 -9.40 11.83
CA THR A 213 -5.48 -10.20 10.94
C THR A 213 -6.66 -9.36 10.47
N VAL A 214 -6.83 -9.26 9.16
CA VAL A 214 -7.99 -8.63 8.52
C VAL A 214 -8.83 -9.71 7.86
N ASN A 215 -10.06 -9.90 8.34
CA ASN A 215 -11.02 -10.77 7.68
C ASN A 215 -11.99 -9.90 6.89
N CYS A 216 -12.28 -10.25 5.64
CA CYS A 216 -13.30 -9.59 4.83
C CYS A 216 -14.12 -10.65 4.10
N ALA A 217 -15.43 -10.56 4.27
CA ALA A 217 -16.40 -11.35 3.54
C ALA A 217 -17.39 -10.41 2.86
N GLY A 218 -17.69 -10.67 1.59
CA GLY A 218 -18.46 -9.75 0.79
C GLY A 218 -18.70 -10.21 -0.64
N THR A 219 -19.27 -9.32 -1.44
CA THR A 219 -19.62 -9.53 -2.84
C THR A 219 -19.02 -8.40 -3.67
N LEU A 220 -18.22 -8.75 -4.67
CA LEU A 220 -17.71 -7.83 -5.68
C LEU A 220 -18.59 -7.90 -6.92
N VAL A 221 -19.11 -6.75 -7.36
CA VAL A 221 -19.84 -6.62 -8.64
C VAL A 221 -18.89 -6.07 -9.69
N TYR A 222 -18.85 -6.71 -10.86
CA TYR A 222 -17.95 -6.36 -11.96
C TYR A 222 -18.62 -6.54 -13.32
N THR A 223 -18.11 -5.87 -14.35
CA THR A 223 -18.65 -5.95 -15.72
C THR A 223 -17.87 -6.93 -16.57
N VAL A 224 -18.59 -7.78 -17.31
CA VAL A 224 -18.04 -8.67 -18.35
C VAL A 224 -18.86 -8.49 -19.61
N GLY A 225 -18.22 -8.06 -20.70
CA GLY A 225 -18.92 -7.67 -21.92
C GLY A 225 -19.93 -6.54 -21.64
N HIS A 226 -21.20 -6.79 -21.96
CA HIS A 226 -22.29 -5.83 -21.73
C HIS A 226 -23.08 -6.07 -20.43
N GLY A 227 -22.71 -7.08 -19.63
CA GLY A 227 -23.44 -7.48 -18.42
C GLY A 227 -22.65 -7.24 -17.14
N ASN A 228 -23.37 -7.15 -16.01
CA ASN A 228 -22.78 -7.16 -14.68
C ASN A 228 -22.87 -8.58 -14.09
N LEU A 229 -21.77 -9.03 -13.50
CA LEU A 229 -21.67 -10.25 -12.71
C LEU A 229 -21.30 -9.89 -11.28
N SER A 230 -21.59 -10.80 -10.35
CA SER A 230 -21.15 -10.70 -8.97
C SER A 230 -20.34 -11.92 -8.59
N SER A 231 -19.41 -11.75 -7.66
CA SER A 231 -18.74 -12.88 -7.02
C SER A 231 -18.60 -12.65 -5.53
N ASP A 232 -19.02 -13.65 -4.77
CA ASP A 232 -18.83 -13.70 -3.33
C ASP A 232 -17.40 -14.13 -3.01
N PHE A 233 -16.87 -13.59 -1.93
CA PHE A 233 -15.55 -13.93 -1.42
C PHE A 233 -15.54 -13.87 0.11
N ASN A 234 -14.71 -14.72 0.70
CA ASN A 234 -14.41 -14.72 2.13
C ASN A 234 -12.91 -14.98 2.28
N LYS A 235 -12.18 -13.96 2.69
CA LYS A 235 -10.72 -13.93 2.66
C LYS A 235 -10.16 -13.31 3.93
N SER A 236 -8.99 -13.80 4.34
CA SER A 236 -8.23 -13.29 5.47
C SER A 236 -6.85 -12.89 5.02
N VAL A 237 -6.32 -11.81 5.58
CA VAL A 237 -4.92 -11.38 5.42
C VAL A 237 -4.31 -11.24 6.80
N LYS A 238 -3.17 -11.89 7.01
CA LYS A 238 -2.32 -11.72 8.18
C LYS A 238 -1.12 -10.86 7.80
N VAL A 239 -0.94 -9.76 8.53
CA VAL A 239 0.20 -8.86 8.39
C VAL A 239 1.01 -8.92 9.67
N LEU A 240 2.24 -9.43 9.60
CA LEU A 240 3.21 -9.30 10.69
C LEU A 240 3.83 -7.90 10.64
N ILE A 241 3.80 -7.19 11.76
CA ILE A 241 4.48 -5.90 11.91
C ILE A 241 5.82 -6.15 12.59
N LEU A 242 6.91 -6.01 11.85
CA LEU A 242 8.27 -6.04 12.38
C LEU A 242 8.69 -4.66 12.87
#